data_AF-A0A442IE64-F1
#
_entry.id   AF-A0A442IE64-F1
#
_cell.length_a   1.000
_cell.length_b   1.000
_cell.length_c   1.000
_cell.angle_alpha   90.00
_cell.angle_beta   90.00
_cell.angle_gamma   90.00
#
_symmetry.space_group_name_H-M   'P 1'
#
loop_
_entity.id
_entity.type
_entity.pdbx_description
1 polymer ?
#
loop_
_entity_poly.entity_id
_entity_poly.type
_entity_poly.pdbx_seq_one_letter_code
_entity_poly.pdbx_strand_id
1 'polypeptide(L)'
;MASRFWVGSTGTWDASDTTHWAATSGGAGGQSVPGVADTVTFDANSGGGIVTVNTTVTVISIACGAFTGTLDFSVNNNNVTLSGGSSAFNGSGSGVRTIKLGNGTWTFTTTATGGAIVWNMGTTTNLTFDAGSSVLNFSGDAVPSAGNGLRQFSGGGRTYATIQIAAQSKAARFSLGGDNTIGTLTVAGQNEIALAGNQTIATLSLNGTSTGLIVMQSTTDASRTISVASNAPTLDWVAFQDITGAGGASFVANNSFNLGNNSGITINAPGGGGGGAAQLVDSGALVG
;
A
#
# COMPACT_ATOMS: atom_id res chain seq x y z
N MET A 1 13.12 -4.19 21.14
CA MET A 1 11.76 -4.19 20.54
C MET A 1 10.78 -4.48 21.65
N ALA A 2 9.94 -3.52 22.01
CA ALA A 2 8.87 -3.75 22.95
C ALA A 2 7.51 -3.78 22.24
N SER A 3 6.56 -4.53 22.79
CA SER A 3 5.15 -4.46 22.39
C SER A 3 4.44 -3.42 23.25
N ARG A 4 3.61 -2.60 22.63
CA ARG A 4 2.83 -1.56 23.28
C ARG A 4 1.35 -1.73 22.95
N PHE A 5 0.56 -1.93 23.98
CA PHE A 5 -0.89 -2.11 23.87
C PHE A 5 -1.58 -0.86 24.38
N TRP A 6 -2.51 -0.32 23.60
CA TRP A 6 -3.38 0.73 24.10
C TRP A 6 -4.32 0.18 25.17
N VAL A 7 -4.52 0.91 26.26
CA VAL A 7 -5.46 0.61 27.34
C VAL A 7 -6.17 1.90 27.76
N GLY A 8 -7.29 1.80 28.46
CA GLY A 8 -8.00 2.98 28.99
C GLY A 8 -9.13 3.53 28.11
N SER A 9 -9.46 2.86 27.00
CA SER A 9 -10.56 3.26 26.08
C SER A 9 -10.28 4.58 25.37
N THR A 10 -11.03 5.64 25.65
CA THR A 10 -10.86 6.95 25.02
C THR A 10 -9.63 7.66 25.58
N GLY A 11 -8.79 8.19 24.70
CA GLY A 11 -7.64 8.99 25.10
C GLY A 11 -6.89 9.54 23.90
N THR A 12 -5.76 10.19 24.18
CA THR A 12 -4.91 10.81 23.16
C THR A 12 -3.58 10.07 23.09
N TRP A 13 -3.24 9.53 21.92
CA TRP A 13 -1.87 9.11 21.68
C TRP A 13 -1.04 10.36 21.34
N ASP A 14 -0.37 10.93 22.34
CA ASP A 14 0.62 11.98 22.18
C ASP A 14 2.06 11.49 22.48
N ALA A 15 3.03 12.41 22.42
CA ALA A 15 4.44 12.08 22.60
C ALA A 15 4.87 11.82 24.07
N SER A 16 3.99 12.03 25.04
CA SER A 16 4.32 12.05 26.47
C SER A 16 3.40 11.19 27.35
N ASP A 17 2.19 10.90 26.91
CA ASP A 17 1.20 10.17 27.70
C ASP A 17 1.55 8.68 27.81
N THR A 18 2.08 8.29 28.98
CA THR A 18 2.39 6.90 29.31
C THR A 18 1.21 6.13 29.90
N THR A 19 0.13 6.82 30.29
CA THR A 19 -0.98 6.22 31.05
C THR A 19 -1.81 5.25 30.23
N HIS A 20 -1.83 5.40 28.90
CA HIS A 20 -2.58 4.54 27.98
C HIS A 20 -1.74 3.42 27.35
N TRP A 21 -0.48 3.21 27.77
CA TRP A 21 0.38 2.17 27.22
C TRP A 21 0.69 1.06 28.23
N ALA A 22 0.39 -0.19 27.83
CA ALA A 22 0.68 -1.40 28.58
C ALA A 22 1.67 -2.31 27.85
N ALA A 23 2.36 -3.19 28.61
CA ALA A 23 3.30 -4.17 28.06
C ALA A 23 2.61 -5.43 27.53
N THR A 24 1.35 -5.65 27.94
CA THR A 24 0.49 -6.76 27.53
C THR A 24 -0.93 -6.25 27.28
N SER A 25 -1.68 -6.94 26.43
CA SER A 25 -3.10 -6.66 26.18
C SER A 25 -3.91 -6.60 27.48
N GLY A 26 -4.67 -5.52 27.69
CA GLY A 26 -5.48 -5.29 28.90
C GLY A 26 -4.69 -5.10 30.20
N GLY A 27 -3.37 -4.96 30.12
CA GLY A 27 -2.50 -4.77 31.28
C GLY A 27 -2.62 -3.37 31.91
N ALA A 28 -1.88 -3.13 32.98
CA ALA A 28 -1.79 -1.81 33.58
C ALA A 28 -1.06 -0.83 32.65
N GLY A 29 -1.58 0.39 32.56
CA GLY A 29 -0.92 1.52 31.90
C GLY A 29 0.34 1.98 32.63
N GLY A 30 1.11 2.87 31.99
CA GLY A 30 2.34 3.45 32.55
C GLY A 30 3.63 3.04 31.81
N GLN A 31 3.52 2.31 30.69
CA GLN A 31 4.67 2.04 29.83
C GLN A 31 5.04 3.27 29.00
N SER A 32 6.26 3.29 28.48
CA SER A 32 6.72 4.34 27.58
C SER A 32 5.83 4.44 26.34
N VAL A 33 5.65 5.68 25.84
CA VAL A 33 5.07 5.92 24.52
C VAL A 33 5.88 5.13 23.47
N PRO A 34 5.23 4.44 22.50
CA PRO A 34 5.93 3.66 21.49
C PRO A 34 6.89 4.50 20.64
N GLY A 35 8.09 3.98 20.41
CA GLY A 35 9.08 4.58 19.52
C GLY A 35 9.41 3.71 18.30
N VAL A 36 10.46 4.12 17.57
CA VAL A 36 10.87 3.51 16.29
C VAL A 36 11.12 2.00 16.34
N ALA A 37 11.46 1.46 17.51
CA ALA A 37 11.79 0.05 17.71
C ALA A 37 10.63 -0.77 18.27
N ASP A 38 9.43 -0.21 18.41
CA ASP A 38 8.30 -0.84 19.09
C ASP A 38 7.18 -1.21 18.12
N THR A 39 6.38 -2.20 18.50
CA THR A 39 5.13 -2.56 17.83
C THR A 39 3.94 -2.06 18.63
N VAL A 40 2.90 -1.62 17.94
CA VAL A 40 1.70 -1.03 18.55
C VAL A 40 0.49 -1.88 18.26
N THR A 41 -0.31 -2.15 19.29
CA THR A 41 -1.55 -2.92 19.17
C THR A 41 -2.72 -2.18 19.83
N PHE A 42 -3.80 -2.05 19.06
CA PHE A 42 -5.15 -1.74 19.50
C PHE A 42 -6.00 -3.00 19.33
N ASP A 43 -6.49 -3.55 20.42
CA ASP A 43 -7.27 -4.80 20.41
C ASP A 43 -8.55 -4.68 21.23
N ALA A 44 -9.25 -5.79 21.45
CA ALA A 44 -10.52 -5.78 22.18
C ALA A 44 -10.37 -5.25 23.62
N ASN A 45 -9.19 -5.39 24.24
CA ASN A 45 -8.92 -4.92 25.59
C ASN A 45 -8.44 -3.46 25.64
N SER A 46 -8.29 -2.81 24.48
CA SER A 46 -8.02 -1.37 24.40
C SER A 46 -9.24 -0.52 24.76
N GLY A 47 -10.44 -1.09 24.76
CA GLY A 47 -11.72 -0.41 25.07
C GLY A 47 -12.45 0.15 23.83
N GLY A 48 -13.75 0.44 23.96
CA GLY A 48 -14.62 0.84 22.84
C GLY A 48 -14.64 2.34 22.49
N GLY A 49 -13.63 3.10 22.90
CA GLY A 49 -13.57 4.56 22.82
C GLY A 49 -12.92 5.12 21.55
N ILE A 50 -12.62 6.43 21.57
CA ILE A 50 -11.87 7.11 20.51
C ILE A 50 -10.43 7.32 20.97
N VAL A 51 -9.49 6.78 20.22
CA VAL A 51 -8.06 7.11 20.32
C VAL A 51 -7.76 8.19 19.32
N THR A 52 -7.52 9.41 19.79
CA THR A 52 -7.10 10.53 18.95
C THR A 52 -5.58 10.54 18.86
N VAL A 53 -5.02 10.43 17.67
CA VAL A 53 -3.57 10.52 17.49
C VAL A 53 -3.17 11.98 17.38
N ASN A 54 -2.24 12.42 18.22
CA ASN A 54 -1.75 13.81 18.32
C ASN A 54 -0.22 13.86 18.37
N THR A 55 0.44 12.98 17.64
CA THR A 55 1.89 12.98 17.47
C THR A 55 2.26 12.35 16.13
N THR A 56 3.43 12.70 15.59
CA THR A 56 4.04 11.95 14.50
C THR A 56 4.37 10.55 14.99
N VAL A 57 3.82 9.54 14.34
CA VAL A 57 4.01 8.15 14.73
C VAL A 57 5.18 7.57 13.94
N THR A 58 6.21 7.07 14.64
CA THR A 58 7.30 6.31 14.02
C THR A 58 7.52 5.04 14.82
N VAL A 59 7.05 3.91 14.29
CA VAL A 59 7.03 2.60 14.95
C VAL A 59 7.32 1.49 13.95
N ILE A 60 7.49 0.26 14.40
CA ILE A 60 7.62 -0.91 13.52
C ILE A 60 6.28 -1.19 12.85
N SER A 61 5.23 -1.35 13.65
CA SER A 61 3.92 -1.71 13.12
C SER A 61 2.77 -1.21 13.98
N ILE A 62 1.59 -1.13 13.37
CA ILE A 62 0.31 -0.86 14.04
C ILE A 62 -0.67 -1.97 13.67
N ALA A 63 -1.17 -2.69 14.69
CA ALA A 63 -2.25 -3.65 14.55
C ALA A 63 -3.52 -3.11 15.21
N CYS A 64 -4.65 -3.15 14.49
CA CYS A 64 -5.95 -2.67 14.99
C CYS A 64 -7.14 -3.54 14.55
N GLY A 65 -6.90 -4.70 13.93
CA GLY A 65 -7.96 -5.58 13.41
C GLY A 65 -8.95 -6.12 14.45
N ALA A 66 -8.53 -6.23 15.71
CA ALA A 66 -9.35 -6.69 16.83
C ALA A 66 -9.91 -5.54 17.68
N PHE A 67 -9.59 -4.29 17.35
CA PHE A 67 -10.06 -3.13 18.10
C PHE A 67 -11.58 -3.01 18.04
N THR A 68 -12.20 -2.47 19.09
CA THR A 68 -13.65 -2.27 19.17
C THR A 68 -14.04 -0.80 19.31
N GLY A 69 -13.13 0.11 18.96
CA GLY A 69 -13.32 1.56 19.02
C GLY A 69 -12.91 2.29 17.74
N THR A 70 -12.60 3.59 17.87
CA THR A 70 -12.15 4.44 16.77
C THR A 70 -10.68 4.81 16.93
N LEU A 71 -9.86 4.50 15.94
CA LEU A 71 -8.48 4.99 15.83
C LEU A 71 -8.47 6.16 14.84
N ASP A 72 -8.27 7.38 15.35
CA ASP A 72 -8.50 8.62 14.60
C ASP A 72 -7.21 9.42 14.40
N PHE A 73 -6.70 9.41 13.17
CA PHE A 73 -5.60 10.30 12.73
C PHE A 73 -6.11 11.58 12.07
N SER A 74 -7.42 11.70 11.79
CA SER A 74 -8.00 12.77 10.98
C SER A 74 -8.10 14.12 11.70
N VAL A 75 -8.09 14.13 13.03
CA VAL A 75 -8.14 15.36 13.83
C VAL A 75 -6.87 16.19 13.64
N ASN A 76 -5.70 15.55 13.71
CA ASN A 76 -4.41 16.24 13.70
C ASN A 76 -3.58 15.97 12.44
N ASN A 77 -4.01 15.05 11.57
CA ASN A 77 -3.38 14.73 10.28
C ASN A 77 -1.88 14.40 10.38
N ASN A 78 -1.51 13.70 11.45
CA ASN A 78 -0.12 13.35 11.70
C ASN A 78 0.43 12.42 10.63
N ASN A 79 1.73 12.56 10.36
CA ASN A 79 2.46 11.60 9.55
C ASN A 79 2.72 10.31 10.34
N VAL A 80 2.75 9.20 9.61
CA VAL A 80 3.03 7.87 10.17
C VAL A 80 4.18 7.25 9.37
N THR A 81 5.17 6.69 10.06
CA THR A 81 6.26 5.93 9.48
C THR A 81 6.29 4.54 10.08
N LEU A 82 6.21 3.51 9.22
CA LEU A 82 6.16 2.10 9.60
C LEU A 82 7.35 1.36 8.98
N SER A 83 8.17 0.75 9.84
CA SER A 83 9.40 0.03 9.44
C SER A 83 9.25 -1.50 9.47
N GLY A 84 8.06 -2.03 9.73
CA GLY A 84 7.77 -3.45 9.69
C GLY A 84 7.73 -3.98 8.26
N GLY A 85 8.60 -4.94 7.93
CA GLY A 85 8.59 -5.58 6.61
C GLY A 85 7.37 -6.47 6.36
N SER A 86 6.69 -6.90 7.43
CA SER A 86 5.45 -7.69 7.43
C SER A 86 4.44 -7.07 8.37
N SER A 87 3.18 -6.99 7.94
CA SER A 87 2.06 -6.42 8.68
C SER A 87 2.37 -5.04 9.29
N ALA A 88 3.08 -4.20 8.52
CA ALA A 88 3.46 -2.85 8.94
C ALA A 88 2.23 -2.08 9.42
N PHE A 89 1.18 -2.10 8.62
CA PHE A 89 -0.17 -1.76 9.05
C PHE A 89 -1.07 -2.99 8.94
N ASN A 90 -1.73 -3.34 10.04
CA ASN A 90 -2.68 -4.44 10.08
C ASN A 90 -4.02 -4.01 10.67
N GLY A 91 -4.92 -3.57 9.80
CA GLY A 91 -6.31 -3.32 10.13
C GLY A 91 -7.23 -4.49 9.79
N SER A 92 -6.71 -5.64 9.37
CA SER A 92 -7.47 -6.83 9.00
C SER A 92 -8.03 -7.54 10.23
N GLY A 93 -9.35 -7.73 10.30
CA GLY A 93 -10.01 -8.42 11.40
C GLY A 93 -11.52 -8.19 11.46
N SER A 94 -12.11 -8.57 12.59
CA SER A 94 -13.56 -8.61 12.82
C SER A 94 -14.04 -7.69 13.96
N GLY A 95 -13.13 -6.96 14.61
CA GLY A 95 -13.51 -5.98 15.63
C GLY A 95 -14.38 -4.88 15.04
N VAL A 96 -15.37 -4.40 15.80
CA VAL A 96 -16.22 -3.27 15.42
C VAL A 96 -15.39 -2.00 15.52
N ARG A 97 -14.70 -1.68 14.44
CA ARG A 97 -13.62 -0.68 14.45
C ARG A 97 -13.86 0.40 13.42
N THR A 98 -13.51 1.62 13.82
CA THR A 98 -13.38 2.75 12.91
C THR A 98 -11.90 3.10 12.77
N ILE A 99 -11.41 3.19 11.54
CA ILE A 99 -10.04 3.61 11.24
C ILE A 99 -10.13 4.83 10.33
N LYS A 100 -9.60 5.97 10.78
CA LYS A 100 -9.53 7.20 9.99
C LYS A 100 -8.09 7.60 9.76
N LEU A 101 -7.64 7.66 8.51
CA LEU A 101 -6.24 7.95 8.17
C LEU A 101 -5.92 9.45 8.13
N GLY A 102 -6.93 10.30 8.02
CA GLY A 102 -6.75 11.76 7.90
C GLY A 102 -6.07 12.16 6.60
N ASN A 103 -5.25 13.20 6.66
CA ASN A 103 -4.56 13.80 5.52
C ASN A 103 -3.03 13.64 5.59
N GLY A 104 -2.53 12.92 6.60
CA GLY A 104 -1.10 12.68 6.78
C GLY A 104 -0.53 11.68 5.77
N THR A 105 0.80 11.68 5.66
CA THR A 105 1.53 10.69 4.86
C THR A 105 1.87 9.47 5.72
N TRP A 106 1.47 8.30 5.24
CA TRP A 106 1.79 6.99 5.78
C TRP A 106 2.93 6.38 4.97
N THR A 107 4.14 6.43 5.52
CA THR A 107 5.37 5.98 4.86
C THR A 107 5.74 4.57 5.30
N PHE A 108 5.92 3.68 4.34
CA PHE A 108 6.38 2.30 4.55
C PHE A 108 7.83 2.19 4.09
N THR A 109 8.76 1.99 5.03
CA THR A 109 10.20 2.17 4.78
C THR A 109 10.97 0.88 4.53
N THR A 110 10.40 -0.28 4.85
CA THR A 110 11.10 -1.57 4.73
C THR A 110 10.36 -2.53 3.83
N THR A 111 11.06 -3.61 3.51
CA THR A 111 10.59 -4.61 2.56
C THR A 111 10.63 -6.01 3.13
N ALA A 112 9.57 -6.72 2.82
CA ALA A 112 9.38 -8.12 3.12
C ALA A 112 10.49 -9.01 2.51
N THR A 113 11.06 -9.88 3.32
CA THR A 113 11.51 -11.19 2.83
C THR A 113 10.27 -11.98 2.42
N GLY A 114 10.08 -12.22 1.12
CA GLY A 114 9.11 -13.16 0.51
C GLY A 114 7.70 -13.23 1.13
N GLY A 115 6.71 -12.59 0.49
CA GLY A 115 5.29 -12.82 0.79
C GLY A 115 4.72 -12.08 1.98
N ALA A 116 5.31 -10.93 2.36
CA ALA A 116 4.78 -10.16 3.47
C ALA A 116 3.84 -9.03 3.03
N ILE A 117 2.75 -8.93 3.78
CA ILE A 117 1.68 -7.96 3.58
C ILE A 117 2.05 -6.68 4.32
N VAL A 118 2.44 -5.63 3.60
CA VAL A 118 2.84 -4.34 4.18
C VAL A 118 1.62 -3.58 4.66
N TRP A 119 0.56 -3.58 3.84
CA TRP A 119 -0.74 -3.02 4.15
C TRP A 119 -1.79 -4.12 4.19
N ASN A 120 -2.30 -4.46 5.37
CA ASN A 120 -3.24 -5.57 5.55
C ASN A 120 -4.63 -5.09 5.95
N MET A 121 -5.56 -5.10 4.99
CA MET A 121 -6.99 -4.87 5.15
C MET A 121 -7.82 -6.03 4.59
N GLY A 122 -7.28 -7.26 4.59
CA GLY A 122 -7.91 -8.41 3.94
C GLY A 122 -9.30 -8.78 4.50
N THR A 123 -9.45 -8.76 5.82
CA THR A 123 -10.72 -9.01 6.50
C THR A 123 -11.31 -7.70 6.98
N THR A 124 -12.49 -7.35 6.45
CA THR A 124 -13.12 -6.05 6.68
C THR A 124 -14.45 -6.13 7.43
N THR A 125 -14.72 -7.26 8.07
CA THR A 125 -15.90 -7.44 8.92
C THR A 125 -15.95 -6.36 10.00
N ASN A 126 -17.11 -5.70 10.13
CA ASN A 126 -17.38 -4.61 11.09
C ASN A 126 -16.42 -3.41 11.00
N LEU A 127 -15.83 -3.17 9.83
CA LEU A 127 -14.93 -2.05 9.60
C LEU A 127 -15.68 -0.83 9.05
N THR A 128 -15.54 0.30 9.73
CA THR A 128 -15.72 1.63 9.13
C THR A 128 -14.35 2.19 8.79
N PHE A 129 -14.07 2.42 7.51
CA PHE A 129 -12.77 2.91 7.05
C PHE A 129 -12.92 4.24 6.32
N ASP A 130 -12.15 5.24 6.76
CA ASP A 130 -12.08 6.55 6.13
C ASP A 130 -10.62 6.85 5.79
N ALA A 131 -10.31 6.88 4.50
CA ALA A 131 -8.96 7.19 4.03
C ALA A 131 -8.64 8.70 4.08
N GLY A 132 -9.62 9.58 4.32
CA GLY A 132 -9.42 11.02 4.25
C GLY A 132 -8.78 11.45 2.93
N SER A 133 -7.78 12.33 3.00
CA SER A 133 -6.88 12.65 1.88
C SER A 133 -5.47 12.07 2.08
N SER A 134 -5.35 10.97 2.82
CA SER A 134 -4.04 10.38 3.18
C SER A 134 -3.24 9.93 1.96
N VAL A 135 -1.92 9.92 2.13
CA VAL A 135 -0.97 9.37 1.16
C VAL A 135 -0.36 8.10 1.72
N LEU A 136 -0.64 6.96 1.09
CA LEU A 136 0.06 5.71 1.36
C LEU A 136 1.32 5.68 0.47
N ASN A 137 2.48 5.95 1.08
CA ASN A 137 3.77 6.05 0.39
C ASN A 137 4.63 4.81 0.63
N PHE A 138 4.69 3.94 -0.37
CA PHE A 138 5.54 2.74 -0.37
C PHE A 138 6.94 3.10 -0.91
N SER A 139 7.76 3.68 -0.03
CA SER A 139 9.10 4.18 -0.37
C SER A 139 10.24 3.21 -0.04
N GLY A 140 9.98 2.16 0.73
CA GLY A 140 10.95 1.12 1.04
C GLY A 140 11.41 0.40 -0.23
N ASP A 141 12.73 0.28 -0.38
CA ASP A 141 13.35 -0.48 -1.47
C ASP A 141 13.40 -1.95 -1.11
N ALA A 142 12.82 -2.78 -1.97
CA ALA A 142 12.79 -4.21 -1.79
C ALA A 142 14.16 -4.76 -2.07
N VAL A 143 14.83 -5.13 -0.98
CA VAL A 143 16.13 -5.80 -1.02
C VAL A 143 15.92 -7.27 -0.66
N PRO A 144 15.80 -8.16 -1.63
CA PRO A 144 15.91 -9.58 -1.37
C PRO A 144 17.38 -9.92 -1.53
N SER A 145 17.87 -10.72 -0.61
CA SER A 145 19.12 -11.48 -0.75
C SER A 145 19.11 -12.45 -1.96
N ALA A 146 18.06 -12.44 -2.81
CA ALA A 146 17.92 -13.27 -4.02
C ALA A 146 16.87 -12.76 -5.05
N GLY A 147 16.72 -11.45 -5.28
CA GLY A 147 15.94 -10.92 -6.42
C GLY A 147 14.41 -10.90 -6.36
N ASN A 148 13.74 -11.62 -5.44
CA ASN A 148 12.27 -11.72 -5.43
C ASN A 148 11.60 -11.07 -4.20
N GLY A 149 11.68 -9.74 -4.12
CA GLY A 149 11.05 -8.98 -3.03
C GLY A 149 9.58 -8.80 -3.36
N LEU A 150 8.69 -9.23 -2.47
CA LEU A 150 7.25 -9.12 -2.67
C LEU A 150 6.65 -8.20 -1.61
N ARG A 151 6.23 -7.01 -2.01
CA ARG A 151 5.46 -6.08 -1.18
C ARG A 151 3.98 -6.28 -1.48
N GLN A 152 3.20 -6.80 -0.53
CA GLN A 152 1.77 -7.00 -0.76
C GLN A 152 0.94 -5.89 -0.12
N PHE A 153 -0.02 -5.40 -0.88
CA PHE A 153 -1.11 -4.55 -0.45
C PHE A 153 -2.39 -5.36 -0.50
N SER A 154 -2.93 -5.72 0.65
CA SER A 154 -4.25 -6.32 0.75
C SER A 154 -5.26 -5.21 1.03
N GLY A 155 -5.85 -4.65 -0.03
CA GLY A 155 -6.68 -3.45 0.05
C GLY A 155 -8.07 -3.66 0.63
N GLY A 156 -8.55 -4.91 0.69
CA GLY A 156 -9.87 -5.24 1.24
C GLY A 156 -11.06 -4.72 0.42
N GLY A 157 -10.82 -4.22 -0.80
CA GLY A 157 -11.83 -3.58 -1.63
C GLY A 157 -12.34 -2.28 -1.01
N ARG A 158 -11.42 -1.43 -0.55
CA ARG A 158 -11.71 -0.14 0.09
C ARG A 158 -11.41 1.04 -0.84
N THR A 159 -11.83 2.23 -0.39
CA THR A 159 -11.49 3.49 -1.06
C THR A 159 -10.25 4.09 -0.42
N TYR A 160 -9.25 4.43 -1.24
CA TYR A 160 -8.00 5.07 -0.84
C TYR A 160 -7.84 6.40 -1.58
N ALA A 161 -7.30 7.41 -0.90
CA ALA A 161 -7.10 8.73 -1.51
C ALA A 161 -5.90 8.72 -2.47
N THR A 162 -4.69 8.51 -1.94
CA THR A 162 -3.47 8.46 -2.76
C THR A 162 -2.63 7.25 -2.40
N ILE A 163 -2.19 6.50 -3.41
CA ILE A 163 -1.20 5.44 -3.29
C ILE A 163 0.00 5.82 -4.17
N GLN A 164 1.18 5.89 -3.56
CA GLN A 164 2.45 6.17 -4.22
C GLN A 164 3.39 4.99 -4.05
N ILE A 165 3.91 4.48 -5.16
CA ILE A 165 4.86 3.37 -5.20
C ILE A 165 6.16 3.90 -5.78
N ALA A 166 7.19 4.01 -4.93
CA ALA A 166 8.49 4.49 -5.34
C ALA A 166 9.24 3.45 -6.19
N ALA A 167 10.19 3.93 -7.00
CA ALA A 167 11.11 3.11 -7.78
C ALA A 167 11.85 2.10 -6.89
N GLN A 168 12.21 0.95 -7.45
CA GLN A 168 12.98 -0.09 -6.78
C GLN A 168 14.34 -0.24 -7.45
N SER A 169 15.35 -0.63 -6.67
CA SER A 169 16.70 -0.87 -7.20
C SER A 169 16.80 -2.14 -8.04
N LYS A 170 15.88 -3.09 -7.85
CA LYS A 170 15.88 -4.42 -8.49
C LYS A 170 14.50 -4.88 -8.99
N ALA A 171 13.68 -3.97 -9.51
CA ALA A 171 12.38 -4.32 -10.14
C ALA A 171 11.40 -5.12 -9.26
N ALA A 172 11.45 -4.98 -7.94
CA ALA A 172 10.71 -5.86 -7.05
C ALA A 172 9.19 -5.81 -7.23
N ARG A 173 8.54 -6.95 -6.99
CA ARG A 173 7.10 -7.14 -7.14
C ARG A 173 6.32 -6.39 -6.04
N PHE A 174 5.37 -5.57 -6.46
CA PHE A 174 4.32 -4.98 -5.65
C PHE A 174 2.99 -5.62 -6.04
N SER A 175 2.39 -6.41 -5.16
CA SER A 175 1.09 -7.02 -5.40
C SER A 175 -0.02 -6.13 -4.86
N LEU A 176 -0.84 -5.57 -5.76
CA LEU A 176 -1.99 -4.74 -5.44
C LEU A 176 -3.26 -5.61 -5.43
N GLY A 177 -3.67 -6.03 -4.24
CA GLY A 177 -4.80 -6.92 -4.00
C GLY A 177 -6.08 -6.22 -3.55
N GLY A 178 -7.21 -6.88 -3.80
CA GLY A 178 -8.55 -6.37 -3.54
C GLY A 178 -9.08 -5.49 -4.68
N ASP A 179 -10.40 -5.43 -4.80
CA ASP A 179 -11.08 -4.61 -5.80
C ASP A 179 -11.26 -3.18 -5.27
N ASN A 180 -10.24 -2.33 -5.42
CA ASN A 180 -10.17 -1.04 -4.72
C ASN A 180 -10.66 0.13 -5.58
N THR A 181 -11.10 1.19 -4.91
CA THR A 181 -11.26 2.53 -5.52
C THR A 181 -10.11 3.41 -5.04
N ILE A 182 -9.38 4.04 -5.96
CA ILE A 182 -8.19 4.83 -5.65
C ILE A 182 -8.34 6.22 -6.29
N GLY A 183 -8.16 7.28 -5.53
CA GLY A 183 -8.14 8.64 -6.07
C GLY A 183 -6.95 8.81 -7.02
N THR A 184 -5.73 8.69 -6.49
CA THR A 184 -4.49 8.81 -7.26
C THR A 184 -3.62 7.58 -7.06
N LEU A 185 -3.23 6.91 -8.14
CA LEU A 185 -2.19 5.88 -8.15
C LEU A 185 -1.00 6.37 -8.97
N THR A 186 0.15 6.53 -8.30
CA THR A 186 1.42 6.86 -8.96
C THR A 186 2.43 5.75 -8.74
N VAL A 187 3.06 5.29 -9.83
CA VAL A 187 4.14 4.31 -9.82
C VAL A 187 5.34 4.89 -10.55
N ALA A 188 6.53 4.84 -9.95
CA ALA A 188 7.79 5.17 -10.59
C ALA A 188 8.54 3.90 -10.99
N GLY A 189 9.15 3.86 -12.18
CA GLY A 189 10.00 2.74 -12.60
C GLY A 189 11.40 2.78 -11.96
N GLN A 190 12.09 1.66 -11.75
CA GLN A 190 11.71 0.29 -12.10
C GLN A 190 10.80 -0.35 -11.04
N ASN A 191 9.76 -1.06 -11.46
CA ASN A 191 8.87 -1.83 -10.59
C ASN A 191 8.21 -2.98 -11.36
N GLU A 192 7.86 -4.06 -10.65
CA GLU A 192 6.90 -5.04 -11.13
C GLU A 192 5.61 -4.89 -10.33
N ILE A 193 4.49 -4.62 -11.01
CA ILE A 193 3.19 -4.39 -10.41
C ILE A 193 2.28 -5.56 -10.78
N ALA A 194 1.90 -6.35 -9.77
CA ALA A 194 1.02 -7.49 -9.95
C ALA A 194 -0.38 -7.16 -9.41
N LEU A 195 -1.37 -7.07 -10.30
CA LEU A 195 -2.77 -6.85 -9.92
C LEU A 195 -3.42 -8.16 -9.52
N ALA A 196 -3.82 -8.26 -8.25
CA ALA A 196 -4.60 -9.39 -7.70
C ALA A 196 -6.10 -9.11 -7.65
N GLY A 197 -6.53 -7.88 -7.95
CA GLY A 197 -7.92 -7.46 -8.06
C GLY A 197 -8.06 -6.33 -9.09
N ASN A 198 -9.29 -6.05 -9.48
CA ASN A 198 -9.61 -4.95 -10.39
C ASN A 198 -9.44 -3.61 -9.67
N GLN A 199 -8.98 -2.57 -10.35
CA GLN A 199 -8.78 -1.25 -9.76
C GLN A 199 -9.66 -0.22 -10.45
N THR A 200 -10.38 0.60 -9.67
CA THR A 200 -11.07 1.80 -10.16
C THR A 200 -10.25 3.01 -9.72
N ILE A 201 -9.73 3.79 -10.67
CA ILE A 201 -8.74 4.84 -10.41
C ILE A 201 -9.21 6.16 -11.01
N ALA A 202 -9.16 7.25 -10.26
CA ALA A 202 -9.51 8.58 -10.80
C ALA A 202 -8.33 9.23 -11.56
N THR A 203 -7.12 9.13 -11.03
CA THR A 203 -5.87 9.62 -11.65
C THR A 203 -4.81 8.52 -11.62
N LEU A 204 -4.39 8.05 -12.80
CA LEU A 204 -3.38 7.01 -12.96
C LEU A 204 -2.13 7.56 -13.63
N SER A 205 -0.97 7.33 -13.00
CA SER A 205 0.32 7.73 -13.52
C SER A 205 1.36 6.63 -13.32
N LEU A 206 1.78 6.01 -14.43
CA LEU A 206 2.85 5.01 -14.49
C LEU A 206 4.04 5.62 -15.23
N ASN A 207 5.08 5.98 -14.47
CA ASN A 207 6.23 6.75 -14.95
C ASN A 207 7.47 5.86 -14.98
N GLY A 208 7.57 5.00 -15.99
CA GLY A 208 8.79 4.25 -16.27
C GLY A 208 9.83 5.09 -17.00
N THR A 209 11.00 4.49 -17.24
CA THR A 209 12.07 5.05 -18.08
C THR A 209 12.69 3.96 -18.95
N SER A 210 13.52 4.34 -19.93
CA SER A 210 14.23 3.40 -20.80
C SER A 210 15.17 2.44 -20.05
N THR A 211 15.59 2.80 -18.85
CA THR A 211 16.44 1.99 -17.96
C THR A 211 15.72 1.49 -16.72
N GLY A 212 14.43 1.84 -16.56
CA GLY A 212 13.63 1.53 -15.37
C GLY A 212 12.19 1.28 -15.78
N LEU A 213 11.95 0.12 -16.41
CA LEU A 213 10.65 -0.30 -16.90
C LEU A 213 9.67 -0.55 -15.74
N ILE A 214 8.38 -0.23 -15.95
CA ILE A 214 7.32 -0.76 -15.10
C ILE A 214 6.74 -1.99 -15.81
N VAL A 215 6.80 -3.17 -15.18
CA VAL A 215 6.02 -4.32 -15.64
C VAL A 215 4.71 -4.30 -14.89
N MET A 216 3.58 -4.42 -15.59
CA MET A 216 2.26 -4.49 -14.98
C MET A 216 1.52 -5.70 -15.51
N GLN A 217 1.16 -6.60 -14.61
CA GLN A 217 0.55 -7.87 -14.97
C GLN A 217 -0.57 -8.29 -14.02
N SER A 218 -1.46 -9.16 -14.49
CA SER A 218 -2.37 -9.90 -13.62
C SER A 218 -1.61 -10.94 -12.79
N THR A 219 -2.09 -11.27 -11.60
CA THR A 219 -1.58 -12.43 -10.83
C THR A 219 -2.17 -13.77 -11.27
N THR A 220 -3.02 -13.76 -12.30
CA THR A 220 -3.73 -14.94 -12.82
C THR A 220 -3.78 -14.86 -14.34
N ASP A 221 -4.00 -15.98 -15.02
CA ASP A 221 -4.14 -16.01 -16.50
C ASP A 221 -5.39 -15.25 -17.02
N ALA A 222 -6.28 -14.83 -16.13
CA ALA A 222 -7.39 -13.94 -16.45
C ALA A 222 -6.97 -12.47 -16.33
N SER A 223 -7.42 -11.65 -17.29
CA SER A 223 -7.11 -10.23 -17.31
C SER A 223 -7.69 -9.48 -16.10
N ARG A 224 -6.93 -8.52 -15.56
CA ARG A 224 -7.41 -7.56 -14.55
C ARG A 224 -7.74 -6.23 -15.19
N THR A 225 -8.81 -5.63 -14.70
CA THR A 225 -9.29 -4.35 -15.21
C THR A 225 -8.74 -3.20 -14.38
N ILE A 226 -8.22 -2.18 -15.08
CA ILE A 226 -8.00 -0.84 -14.54
C ILE A 226 -9.04 0.08 -15.18
N SER A 227 -9.98 0.56 -14.39
CA SER A 227 -11.04 1.46 -14.85
C SER A 227 -10.71 2.90 -14.49
N VAL A 228 -10.65 3.79 -15.49
CA VAL A 228 -10.47 5.24 -15.30
C VAL A 228 -11.61 5.96 -16.01
N ALA A 229 -12.42 6.69 -15.23
CA ALA A 229 -13.66 7.28 -15.73
C ALA A 229 -13.40 8.47 -16.68
N SER A 230 -12.42 9.30 -16.36
CA SER A 230 -12.10 10.55 -17.05
C SER A 230 -10.62 10.91 -16.87
N ASN A 231 -10.10 11.78 -17.73
CA ASN A 231 -8.68 12.17 -17.82
C ASN A 231 -7.81 10.99 -18.28
N ALA A 232 -7.08 11.19 -19.38
CA ALA A 232 -6.21 10.15 -19.91
C ALA A 232 -5.10 9.82 -18.88
N PRO A 233 -4.87 8.53 -18.57
CA PRO A 233 -3.75 8.11 -17.76
C PRO A 233 -2.40 8.52 -18.37
N THR A 234 -1.43 8.86 -17.52
CA THR A 234 -0.03 8.98 -17.94
C THR A 234 0.61 7.60 -17.91
N LEU A 235 0.97 7.05 -19.07
CA LEU A 235 1.53 5.71 -19.21
C LEU A 235 2.77 5.79 -20.10
N ASP A 236 3.97 5.66 -19.51
CA ASP A 236 5.23 5.72 -20.25
C ASP A 236 6.19 4.63 -19.76
N TRP A 237 6.86 3.95 -20.70
CA TRP A 237 7.76 2.82 -20.41
C TRP A 237 7.12 1.76 -19.50
N VAL A 238 5.95 1.27 -19.92
CA VAL A 238 5.22 0.21 -19.24
C VAL A 238 5.14 -1.02 -20.13
N ALA A 239 5.41 -2.19 -19.58
CA ALA A 239 5.13 -3.46 -20.22
C ALA A 239 3.87 -4.06 -19.58
N PHE A 240 2.82 -4.24 -20.38
CA PHE A 240 1.55 -4.77 -19.90
C PHE A 240 1.41 -6.26 -20.26
N GLN A 241 0.87 -7.06 -19.35
CA GLN A 241 0.41 -8.43 -19.61
C GLN A 241 -0.93 -8.69 -18.93
N ASP A 242 -1.90 -9.24 -19.65
CA ASP A 242 -3.22 -9.56 -19.08
C ASP A 242 -3.91 -8.34 -18.43
N ILE A 243 -3.76 -7.13 -18.99
CA ILE A 243 -4.42 -5.92 -18.46
C ILE A 243 -5.49 -5.40 -19.42
N THR A 244 -6.66 -5.10 -18.86
CA THR A 244 -7.75 -4.42 -19.55
C THR A 244 -7.86 -2.98 -19.05
N GLY A 245 -7.59 -2.01 -19.93
CA GLY A 245 -7.94 -0.60 -19.70
C GLY A 245 -9.43 -0.40 -19.97
N ALA A 246 -10.17 0.18 -19.03
CA ALA A 246 -11.61 0.39 -19.13
C ALA A 246 -12.04 1.75 -18.56
N GLY A 247 -13.33 2.04 -18.63
CA GLY A 247 -13.92 3.31 -18.21
C GLY A 247 -14.14 4.26 -19.38
N GLY A 248 -14.16 5.56 -19.12
CA GLY A 248 -14.38 6.60 -20.12
C GLY A 248 -13.11 7.29 -20.62
N ALA A 249 -11.97 7.06 -19.97
CA ALA A 249 -10.68 7.62 -20.39
C ALA A 249 -10.04 6.83 -21.53
N SER A 250 -9.29 7.52 -22.39
CA SER A 250 -8.48 6.88 -23.43
C SER A 250 -7.14 6.44 -22.84
N PHE A 251 -6.86 5.13 -22.88
CA PHE A 251 -5.57 4.59 -22.45
C PHE A 251 -4.60 4.56 -23.63
N VAL A 252 -3.57 5.41 -23.57
CA VAL A 252 -2.48 5.45 -24.55
C VAL A 252 -1.16 5.34 -23.79
N ALA A 253 -0.47 4.23 -24.00
CA ALA A 253 0.83 3.94 -23.41
C ALA A 253 1.94 4.19 -24.43
N ASN A 254 2.82 5.13 -24.13
CA ASN A 254 3.95 5.49 -25.00
C ASN A 254 5.23 4.80 -24.54
N ASN A 255 6.15 4.58 -25.48
CA ASN A 255 7.41 3.86 -25.24
C ASN A 255 7.21 2.53 -24.49
N SER A 256 6.11 1.83 -24.80
CA SER A 256 5.58 0.75 -23.97
C SER A 256 5.53 -0.56 -24.75
N PHE A 257 5.36 -1.67 -24.02
CA PHE A 257 5.46 -3.03 -24.56
C PHE A 257 4.17 -3.81 -24.30
N ASN A 258 3.77 -4.61 -25.29
CA ASN A 258 2.63 -5.52 -25.18
C ASN A 258 3.15 -6.94 -24.99
N LEU A 259 2.99 -7.51 -23.79
CA LEU A 259 3.44 -8.86 -23.45
C LEU A 259 2.34 -9.93 -23.61
N GLY A 260 1.17 -9.55 -24.12
CA GLY A 260 0.07 -10.46 -24.41
C GLY A 260 -1.23 -10.14 -23.65
N ASN A 261 -2.35 -10.51 -24.27
CA ASN A 261 -3.71 -10.48 -23.71
C ASN A 261 -4.14 -9.15 -23.07
N ASN A 262 -3.64 -8.03 -23.59
CA ASN A 262 -4.07 -6.70 -23.19
C ASN A 262 -5.24 -6.23 -24.06
N SER A 263 -6.17 -5.49 -23.45
CA SER A 263 -7.31 -4.91 -24.16
C SER A 263 -7.62 -3.49 -23.67
N GLY A 264 -8.27 -2.67 -24.50
CA GLY A 264 -8.63 -1.30 -24.15
C GLY A 264 -7.47 -0.32 -23.94
N ILE A 265 -6.23 -0.73 -24.26
CA ILE A 265 -5.01 0.08 -24.17
C ILE A 265 -4.36 0.17 -25.55
N THR A 266 -4.14 1.38 -26.04
CA THR A 266 -3.28 1.62 -27.21
C THR A 266 -1.83 1.62 -26.76
N ILE A 267 -1.01 0.70 -27.26
CA ILE A 267 0.40 0.55 -26.85
C ILE A 267 1.30 0.93 -28.01
N ASN A 268 2.03 2.04 -27.86
CA ASN A 268 2.99 2.54 -28.83
C ASN A 268 4.40 2.12 -28.40
N ALA A 269 5.06 1.33 -29.24
CA ALA A 269 6.44 0.89 -29.00
C ALA A 269 7.44 2.08 -29.05
N PRO A 270 8.58 2.01 -28.36
CA PRO A 270 9.63 3.04 -28.44
C PRO A 270 10.19 3.18 -29.87
N GLY A 271 10.41 4.42 -30.33
CA GLY A 271 10.99 4.70 -31.67
C GLY A 271 12.48 4.40 -31.82
N GLY A 272 13.19 4.10 -30.72
CA GLY A 272 14.63 3.79 -30.65
C GLY A 272 15.13 3.79 -29.19
N GLY A 273 16.19 3.05 -28.86
CA GLY A 273 16.75 2.99 -27.49
C GLY A 273 16.05 2.00 -26.53
N GLY A 274 15.09 1.22 -27.01
CA GLY A 274 14.39 0.20 -26.22
C GLY A 274 15.16 -1.11 -26.01
N GLY A 275 16.38 -1.25 -26.52
CA GLY A 275 17.12 -2.53 -26.50
C GLY A 275 17.36 -3.11 -25.10
N GLY A 276 17.67 -2.25 -24.11
CA GLY A 276 17.83 -2.68 -22.72
C GLY A 276 16.52 -3.14 -22.06
N ALA A 277 15.42 -2.42 -22.32
CA ALA A 277 14.09 -2.80 -21.84
C ALA A 277 13.53 -4.04 -22.56
N ALA A 278 13.76 -4.15 -23.87
CA ALA A 278 13.37 -5.31 -24.67
C ALA A 278 14.12 -6.58 -24.26
N GLN A 279 15.41 -6.47 -23.89
CA GLN A 279 16.19 -7.59 -23.38
C GLN A 279 15.69 -8.06 -21.99
N LEU A 280 15.17 -7.17 -21.15
CA LEU A 280 14.52 -7.53 -19.87
C LEU A 280 13.20 -8.29 -20.07
N VAL A 281 12.48 -8.00 -21.17
CA VAL A 281 11.26 -8.71 -21.56
C VAL A 281 11.58 -10.06 -22.22
N ASP A 282 12.57 -10.12 -23.11
CA ASP A 282 12.93 -11.32 -23.90
C ASP A 282 13.73 -12.37 -23.09
N SER A 283 14.50 -11.94 -22.08
CA SER A 283 15.29 -12.86 -21.24
C SER A 283 14.46 -13.67 -20.22
N GLY A 284 13.14 -13.48 -20.17
CA GLY A 284 12.27 -14.14 -19.18
C GLY A 284 12.55 -13.73 -17.73
N ALA A 285 13.45 -12.77 -17.49
CA ALA A 285 13.91 -12.38 -16.16
C ALA A 285 12.84 -11.69 -15.30
N LEU A 286 11.70 -11.31 -15.89
CA LEU A 286 10.58 -10.63 -15.22
C LEU A 286 9.24 -11.39 -15.35
N VAL A 287 9.22 -12.58 -15.95
CA VAL A 287 8.01 -13.42 -16.14
C VAL A 287 8.10 -14.71 -15.32
N GLY A 288 8.86 -14.69 -14.23
CA GLY A 288 9.07 -15.80 -13.29
C GLY A 288 8.22 -15.74 -12.03
#